data_AF-A0A2V8HB31-F1
#
_entry.id   AF-A0A2V8HB31-F1
#
_cell.length_a   1.000
_cell.length_b   1.000
_cell.length_c   1.000
_cell.angle_alpha   90.00
_cell.angle_beta   90.00
_cell.angle_gamma   90.00
#
_symmetry.space_group_name_H-M   'P 1'
#
loop_
_entity.id
_entity.type
_entity.pdbx_description
1 polymer ?
#
loop_
_entity_poly.entity_id
_entity_poly.type
_entity_poly.pdbx_seq_one_letter_code
_entity_poly.pdbx_strand_id
1 'polypeptide(L)' 'MSVRGRTQQIDVLFGPKYRAAVIYAPAGRDYICFEPMAGITDAMNLAHKGRYSELQSVPPGGAWEESFWIRPKGF' A
#
# COMPACT_ATOMS: atom_id res chain seq x y z
N MET A 1 -5.64 -3.99 6.63
CA MET A 1 -6.38 -2.73 6.91
C MET A 1 -7.84 -2.96 6.59
N SER A 2 -8.74 -2.19 7.19
CA SER A 2 -10.19 -2.40 7.02
C SER A 2 -10.93 -1.07 6.92
N VAL A 3 -11.96 -1.03 6.08
CA VAL A 3 -13.00 0.00 6.10
C VAL A 3 -14.35 -0.65 6.43
N ARG A 4 -15.18 0.04 7.21
CA ARG A 4 -16.50 -0.43 7.63
C ARG A 4 -17.58 0.57 7.25
N GLY A 5 -18.67 0.05 6.71
CA GLY A 5 -19.96 0.74 6.61
C GLY A 5 -20.86 0.39 7.80
N ARG A 6 -22.17 0.43 7.62
CA ARG A 6 -23.15 0.08 8.67
C ARG A 6 -23.16 -1.42 8.95
N THR A 7 -23.20 -2.23 7.89
CA THR A 7 -23.16 -3.70 7.97
C THR A 7 -22.04 -4.30 7.12
N GLN A 8 -21.50 -3.53 6.17
CA GLN A 8 -20.45 -3.93 5.25
C GLN A 8 -19.06 -3.74 5.86
N GLN A 9 -18.12 -4.59 5.48
CA GLN A 9 -16.70 -4.42 5.74
C GLN A 9 -15.89 -4.85 4.52
N ILE A 10 -14.82 -4.12 4.22
CA ILE A 10 -13.80 -4.52 3.25
C ILE A 10 -12.47 -4.59 4.00
N ASP A 11 -11.88 -5.79 4.05
CA ASP A 11 -10.50 -5.98 4.49
C ASP A 11 -9.57 -5.95 3.28
N VAL A 12 -8.54 -5.09 3.33
CA VAL A 12 -7.46 -5.05 2.33
C VAL A 12 -6.18 -5.54 2.99
N LEU A 13 -5.61 -6.61 2.44
CA LEU A 13 -4.39 -7.24 2.94
C LEU A 13 -3.29 -7.05 1.91
N PHE A 14 -2.17 -6.47 2.33
CA PHE A 14 -1.00 -6.29 1.51
C PHE A 14 0.04 -7.35 1.85
N GLY A 15 0.67 -7.91 0.82
CA GLY A 15 1.81 -8.79 1.01
C GLY A 15 3.04 -8.04 1.56
N PRO A 16 4.02 -8.78 2.07
CA PRO A 16 5.12 -8.25 2.88
C PRO A 16 6.08 -7.30 2.13
N LYS A 17 6.10 -7.30 0.79
CA LYS A 17 6.93 -6.37 -0.01
C LYS A 17 6.31 -4.99 -0.18
N TYR A 18 5.06 -4.76 0.24
CA TYR A 18 4.54 -3.40 0.36
C TYR A 18 5.00 -2.80 1.69
N ARG A 19 5.98 -1.89 1.65
CA ARG A 19 6.61 -1.28 2.83
C ARG A 19 5.83 -0.13 3.42
N ALA A 20 4.88 0.41 2.67
CA ALA A 20 4.02 1.50 3.10
C ALA A 20 2.65 1.40 2.42
N ALA A 21 1.72 2.18 2.96
CA ALA A 21 0.39 2.38 2.40
C ALA A 21 -0.03 3.84 2.59
N VAL A 22 -0.61 4.45 1.56
CA VAL A 22 -1.36 5.71 1.72
C VAL A 22 -2.84 5.40 1.81
N ILE A 23 -3.51 6.06 2.74
CA ILE A 23 -4.98 6.08 2.82
C ILE A 23 -5.44 7.46 2.43
N TYR A 24 -6.29 7.55 1.42
CA TYR A 24 -6.84 8.81 0.94
C TYR A 24 -8.36 8.78 0.99
N ALA A 25 -8.96 9.77 1.65
CA ALA A 25 -10.41 9.93 1.78
C ALA A 25 -10.74 11.41 1.54
N PRO A 26 -10.95 11.84 0.29
CA PRO A 26 -11.22 13.24 -0.02
C PRO A 26 -12.54 13.71 0.56
N ALA A 27 -12.55 14.93 1.08
CA ALA A 27 -13.78 15.57 1.54
C ALA A 27 -14.80 15.73 0.39
N GLY A 28 -16.07 15.42 0.68
CA GLY A 28 -17.17 15.56 -0.28
C GLY A 28 -17.17 14.51 -1.41
N ARG A 29 -16.48 13.39 -1.24
CA ARG A 29 -16.43 12.30 -2.22
C ARG A 29 -16.77 10.97 -1.55
N ASP A 30 -17.56 10.15 -2.25
CA ASP A 30 -18.01 8.85 -1.75
C ASP A 30 -17.05 7.71 -2.15
N TYR A 31 -15.76 7.94 -1.95
CA TYR A 31 -14.75 6.90 -2.12
C TYR A 31 -13.57 7.10 -1.17
N ILE A 32 -12.85 6.01 -0.95
CA ILE A 32 -11.55 6.00 -0.30
C ILE A 32 -10.56 5.21 -1.14
N CYS A 33 -9.27 5.51 -1.01
CA CYS A 33 -8.19 4.78 -1.63
C CYS A 33 -7.37 4.05 -0.56
N PHE A 34 -6.99 2.81 -0.87
CA PHE A 34 -5.89 2.09 -0.23
C PHE A 34 -4.78 1.97 -1.26
N GLU A 35 -3.66 2.64 -1.04
CA GLU A 35 -2.58 2.76 -2.02
C GLU A 35 -1.33 2.00 -1.51
N PRO A 36 -1.18 0.70 -1.81
CA PRO A 36 0.00 -0.06 -1.42
C PRO A 36 1.23 0.46 -2.16
N MET A 37 2.34 0.64 -1.45
CA MET A 37 3.58 1.17 -2.02
C MET A 37 4.77 0.27 -1.69
N ALA A 38 5.64 0.04 -2.67
CA ALA A 38 6.90 -0.71 -2.48
C ALA A 38 7.88 0.03 -1.54
N GLY A 39 7.75 1.33 -1.36
CA GLY A 39 8.52 2.15 -0.43
C GLY A 39 7.70 3.33 0.07
N ILE A 40 8.21 4.06 1.05
CA ILE A 40 7.59 5.31 1.51
C ILE A 40 7.60 6.38 0.41
N THR A 41 6.72 7.39 0.53
CA THR A 41 6.82 8.60 -0.29
C THR A 41 8.23 9.22 -0.11
N ASP A 42 8.83 9.69 -1.22
CA ASP A 42 10.20 10.19 -1.28
C ASP A 42 11.32 9.14 -1.08
N ALA A 43 11.01 7.84 -1.12
CA ALA A 43 11.97 6.75 -0.85
C ALA A 43 13.30 6.86 -1.61
N MET A 44 13.29 7.21 -2.90
CA MET A 44 14.51 7.30 -3.71
C MET A 44 15.44 8.41 -3.21
N ASN A 45 14.90 9.60 -2.93
CA ASN A 45 15.70 10.73 -2.46
C ASN A 45 16.18 10.52 -1.02
N LEU A 46 15.34 9.94 -0.16
CA LEU A 46 15.71 9.60 1.20
C LEU A 46 16.80 8.52 1.24
N ALA A 47 16.73 7.52 0.36
CA ALA A 47 17.77 6.51 0.22
C ALA A 47 19.09 7.13 -0.25
N HIS A 48 19.05 7.99 -1.27
CA HIS A 48 20.23 8.74 -1.73
C HIS A 48 20.86 9.58 -0.61
N LYS A 49 20.05 10.19 0.26
CA LYS A 49 20.50 10.95 1.44
C LYS A 49 20.94 10.06 2.62
N GLY A 50 20.92 8.73 2.49
CA GLY A 50 21.27 7.78 3.55
C GLY A 50 20.24 7.70 4.70
N ARG A 51 19.01 8.16 4.48
CA ARG A 51 17.94 8.24 5.50
C ARG A 51 16.86 7.16 5.36
N TYR A 52 16.90 6.36 4.29
CA TYR A 52 15.97 5.27 4.07
C TYR A 52 16.71 4.05 3.53
N SER A 53 16.93 3.06 4.39
CA SER A 53 17.69 1.85 4.08
C SER A 53 16.83 0.71 3.52
N GLU A 54 15.50 0.87 3.46
CA GLU A 54 14.59 -0.18 2.99
C GLU A 54 14.21 -0.04 1.51
N LEU A 55 14.90 0.83 0.75
CA LEU A 55 14.67 0.94 -0.68
C LEU A 55 14.93 -0.41 -1.35
N GLN A 56 13.89 -0.97 -1.97
CA GLN A 56 13.98 -2.24 -2.67
C GLN A 56 14.70 -2.07 -4.00
N SER A 57 15.49 -3.08 -4.39
CA SER A 57 16.18 -3.15 -5.67
C SER A 57 15.92 -4.50 -6.34
N VAL A 58 15.86 -4.50 -7.68
CA VAL A 58 15.78 -5.72 -8.49
C VAL A 58 17.06 -5.82 -9.32
N PRO A 59 17.81 -6.93 -9.26
CA PRO A 59 19.01 -7.09 -10.09
C PRO A 59 18.65 -7.24 -11.57
N PRO A 60 19.61 -7.06 -12.50
CA PRO A 60 19.40 -7.36 -13.92
C PRO A 60 18.87 -8.78 -14.13
N GLY A 61 17.81 -8.92 -14.93
CA GLY A 61 17.12 -10.21 -15.16
C GLY A 61 16.20 -10.67 -14.01
N GLY A 62 16.13 -9.93 -12.90
CA GLY A 62 15.22 -10.22 -11.80
C GLY A 62 13.80 -9.71 -12.04
N ALA A 63 12.87 -10.15 -11.19
CA ALA A 63 11.48 -9.70 -11.17
C ALA A 63 11.08 -9.25 -9.76
N TRP A 64 10.22 -8.22 -9.70
CA TRP A 64 9.50 -7.84 -8.48
C TRP A 64 8.05 -8.27 -8.62
N GLU A 65 7.58 -9.06 -7.67
CA GLU A 65 6.22 -9.58 -7.63
C GLU A 65 5.71 -9.53 -6.18
N GLU A 66 4.47 -9.11 -6.01
CA GLU A 66 3.76 -9.12 -4.73
C GLU A 66 2.25 -9.27 -4.97
N SER A 67 1.53 -9.70 -3.94
CA SER A 67 0.08 -9.87 -3.96
C SER A 67 -0.61 -8.97 -2.93
N PHE A 68 -1.86 -8.67 -3.20
CA PHE A 68 -2.78 -8.11 -2.22
C PHE A 68 -4.15 -8.80 -2.36
N TRP A 69 -4.95 -8.75 -1.31
CA TRP A 69 -6.27 -9.35 -1.28
C TRP A 69 -7.30 -8.33 -0.82
N ILE A 70 -8.46 -8.36 -1.47
CA ILE A 70 -9.65 -7.62 -1.07
C ILE A 70 -10.67 -8.64 -0.59
N ARG A 71 -11.12 -8.52 0.67
CA ARG A 71 -12.05 -9.46 1.30
C ARG A 71 -13.30 -8.72 1.76
N PRO A 72 -14.38 -8.71 0.94
CA PRO A 72 -15.67 -8.16 1.33
C PRO A 72 -16.41 -9.05 2.34
N LYS A 73 -17.14 -8.46 3.30
CA LYS A 73 -18.10 -9.10 4.22
C LYS A 73 -19.35 -8.24 4.45
N GLY A 74 -20.48 -8.88 4.76
CA GLY A 74 -21.70 -8.18 5.23
C GLY A 74 -22.51 -7.45 4.16
N PHE A 75 -22.48 -7.99 2.94
CA PHE A 75 -23.29 -7.58 1.79
C PHE A 75 -24.41 -8.59 1.58
#